data_AF-A0A367HSW9-F1
#
_entry.id   AF-A0A367HSW9-F1
#
_cell.length_a   1.000
_cell.length_b   1.000
_cell.length_c   1.000
_cell.angle_alpha   90.00
_cell.angle_beta   90.00
_cell.angle_gamma   90.00
#
_symmetry.space_group_name_H-M   'P 1'
#
loop_
_entity.id
_entity.type
_entity.pdbx_description
1 polymer ?
#
loop_
_entity_poly.entity_id
_entity_poly.type
_entity_poly.pdbx_seq_one_letter_code
_entity_poly.pdbx_strand_id
1 'polypeptide(L)'
;MSGASAIINSAEAEVGYHEGRDSDGNWNNIQKYSEQVPGLAWSDGEAWCATFMSWLAMVSGNAALYPRTASCAEGVDWFRSIGRFSEYPAVGAQAFYGPGGGSHTGLVVRFDDTHIYTVEGNTNDNGSAQGDGVYRQTRRRRDDYVYGYGYPRFAEGIVSADPAYGGKSSGGSTPTPAPKPVVSLSNVVAAAETDPGASQGHQTHAADVRLVEAALHAEGLLSATYASDGSYGSSTITAYAEWQRKLGYSGSDADGIPGMTSLSKLGASHGFSVKA
;
A
#
# COMPACT_ATOMS: atom_id res chain seq x y z
N MET A 1 1.83 -8.48 -11.04
CA MET A 1 2.57 -9.62 -10.46
C MET A 1 1.89 -9.97 -9.14
N SER A 2 1.61 -11.24 -8.86
CA SER A 2 1.07 -11.74 -7.58
C SER A 2 2.18 -12.32 -6.71
N GLY A 3 1.87 -12.75 -5.48
CA GLY A 3 2.86 -13.28 -4.53
C GLY A 3 3.02 -12.44 -3.26
N ALA A 4 3.93 -12.86 -2.39
CA ALA A 4 4.14 -12.25 -1.07
C ALA A 4 4.62 -10.79 -1.17
N SER A 5 5.60 -10.52 -2.03
CA SER A 5 6.11 -9.15 -2.23
C SER A 5 5.04 -8.21 -2.81
N ALA A 6 4.15 -8.72 -3.66
CA ALA A 6 3.10 -7.91 -4.27
C ALA A 6 2.11 -7.39 -3.22
N ILE A 7 1.60 -8.28 -2.36
CA ILE A 7 0.65 -7.88 -1.31
C ILE A 7 1.30 -7.01 -0.24
N ILE A 8 2.56 -7.28 0.10
CA ILE A 8 3.33 -6.44 1.03
C ILE A 8 3.50 -5.03 0.47
N ASN A 9 3.86 -4.89 -0.81
CA ASN A 9 3.99 -3.58 -1.44
C ASN A 9 2.66 -2.81 -1.45
N SER A 10 1.53 -3.48 -1.73
CA SER A 10 0.21 -2.87 -1.64
C SER A 10 -0.13 -2.41 -0.22
N ALA A 11 0.23 -3.18 0.80
CA ALA A 11 -0.02 -2.81 2.20
C ALA A 11 0.85 -1.63 2.63
N GLU A 12 2.15 -1.67 2.31
CA GLU A 12 3.09 -0.61 2.65
C GLU A 12 2.76 0.73 2.00
N ALA A 13 2.12 0.72 0.82
CA ALA A 13 1.63 1.91 0.14
C ALA A 13 0.45 2.58 0.86
N GLU A 14 -0.27 1.85 1.71
CA GLU A 14 -1.43 2.37 2.44
C GLU A 14 -1.06 2.91 3.83
N VAL A 15 0.16 2.67 4.33
CA VAL A 15 0.57 3.13 5.66
C VAL A 15 0.45 4.66 5.76
N GLY A 16 -0.28 5.12 6.77
CA GLY A 16 -0.62 6.53 6.99
C GLY A 16 -1.97 6.96 6.39
N TYR A 17 -2.68 6.06 5.70
CA TYR A 17 -4.08 6.29 5.36
C TYR A 17 -4.93 6.32 6.63
N HIS A 18 -5.90 7.24 6.66
CA HIS A 18 -6.90 7.37 7.71
C HIS A 18 -8.31 7.25 7.16
N GLU A 19 -9.20 6.69 7.97
CA GLU A 19 -10.64 6.64 7.69
C GLU A 19 -11.30 8.02 7.80
N GLY A 20 -12.59 8.10 7.45
CA GLY A 20 -13.39 9.29 7.56
C GLY A 20 -13.67 9.73 9.00
N ARG A 21 -14.22 10.93 9.15
CA ARG A 21 -14.71 11.45 10.42
C ARG A 21 -16.17 11.86 10.34
N ASP A 22 -16.89 11.69 11.44
CA ASP A 22 -18.24 12.22 11.61
C ASP A 22 -18.23 13.75 11.81
N SER A 23 -19.42 14.34 11.95
CA SER A 23 -19.58 15.79 12.16
C SER A 23 -18.96 16.30 13.47
N ASP A 24 -18.78 15.42 14.45
CA ASP A 24 -18.22 15.72 15.75
C ASP A 24 -16.69 15.52 15.78
N GLY A 25 -16.12 15.06 14.66
CA GLY A 25 -14.69 14.83 14.48
C GLY A 25 -14.20 13.46 14.96
N ASN A 26 -15.10 12.54 15.31
CA ASN A 26 -14.74 11.17 15.67
C ASN A 26 -14.52 10.33 14.42
N TRP A 27 -13.61 9.37 14.50
CA TRP A 27 -13.40 8.37 13.47
C TRP A 27 -14.65 7.50 13.32
N ASN A 28 -15.07 7.25 12.07
CA ASN A 28 -16.38 6.70 11.76
C ASN A 28 -16.34 5.39 10.96
N ASN A 29 -15.17 4.79 10.80
CA ASN A 29 -14.93 3.58 10.01
C ASN A 29 -15.33 3.66 8.52
N ILE A 30 -15.65 4.84 8.00
CA ILE A 30 -15.94 5.03 6.57
C ILE A 30 -14.62 5.11 5.81
N GLN A 31 -14.41 4.21 4.85
CA GLN A 31 -13.13 4.09 4.15
C GLN A 31 -13.27 3.64 2.69
N LYS A 32 -12.20 3.79 1.90
CA LYS A 32 -12.22 3.59 0.44
C LYS A 32 -12.26 2.13 -0.04
N TYR A 33 -11.91 1.17 0.80
CA TYR A 33 -11.74 -0.25 0.50
C TYR A 33 -13.07 -1.02 0.37
N SER A 34 -14.08 -0.74 1.21
CA SER A 34 -15.35 -1.49 1.23
C SER A 34 -16.04 -1.51 -0.13
N GLU A 35 -16.16 -0.35 -0.78
CA GLU A 35 -16.79 -0.23 -2.09
C GLU A 35 -16.00 -0.90 -3.22
N GLN A 36 -14.67 -1.00 -3.06
CA GLN A 36 -13.79 -1.57 -4.07
C GLN A 36 -13.81 -3.10 -4.06
N VAL A 37 -14.07 -3.73 -2.92
CA VAL A 37 -14.10 -5.20 -2.81
C VAL A 37 -15.48 -5.73 -3.21
N PRO A 38 -15.59 -6.53 -4.29
CA PRO A 38 -16.88 -7.02 -4.77
C PRO A 38 -17.61 -7.83 -3.70
N GLY A 39 -18.78 -7.33 -3.27
CA GLY A 39 -19.62 -7.97 -2.26
C GLY A 39 -19.41 -7.49 -0.82
N LEU A 40 -18.50 -6.54 -0.56
CA LEU A 40 -18.24 -5.99 0.78
C LEU A 40 -18.62 -4.51 0.95
N ALA A 41 -19.30 -3.89 -0.02
CA ALA A 41 -19.73 -2.49 0.09
C ALA A 41 -20.61 -2.23 1.33
N TRP A 42 -21.36 -3.24 1.80
CA TRP A 42 -22.17 -3.16 3.01
C TRP A 42 -21.34 -2.99 4.30
N SER A 43 -20.05 -3.30 4.28
CA SER A 43 -19.16 -3.22 5.45
C SER A 43 -18.54 -1.83 5.65
N ASP A 44 -18.90 -0.84 4.83
CA ASP A 44 -18.45 0.53 5.05
C ASP A 44 -19.11 1.14 6.30
N GLY A 45 -18.31 1.81 7.13
CA GLY A 45 -18.73 2.26 8.47
C GLY A 45 -18.63 1.18 9.56
N GLU A 46 -18.21 -0.04 9.23
CA GLU A 46 -17.90 -1.12 10.18
C GLU A 46 -16.39 -1.26 10.39
N ALA A 47 -15.98 -1.95 11.45
CA ALA A 47 -14.56 -2.27 11.68
C ALA A 47 -13.97 -3.00 10.45
N TRP A 48 -12.91 -2.43 9.86
CA TRP A 48 -12.51 -2.76 8.47
C TRP A 48 -11.17 -3.47 8.34
N CYS A 49 -10.59 -3.99 9.42
CA CYS A 49 -9.32 -4.72 9.38
C CYS A 49 -9.34 -5.94 8.44
N ALA A 50 -10.43 -6.72 8.42
CA ALA A 50 -10.59 -7.86 7.50
C ALA A 50 -10.95 -7.43 6.07
N THR A 51 -11.77 -6.37 5.92
CA THR A 51 -12.05 -5.77 4.61
C THR A 51 -10.76 -5.26 3.95
N PHE A 52 -9.86 -4.66 4.73
CA PHE A 52 -8.52 -4.25 4.27
C PHE A 52 -7.71 -5.44 3.74
N MET A 53 -7.67 -6.57 4.46
CA MET A 53 -7.00 -7.77 3.99
C MET A 53 -7.61 -8.32 2.68
N SER A 54 -8.94 -8.30 2.57
CA SER A 54 -9.64 -8.68 1.33
C SER A 54 -9.28 -7.75 0.16
N TRP A 55 -9.20 -6.45 0.42
CA TRP A 55 -8.80 -5.45 -0.55
C TRP A 55 -7.35 -5.63 -1.00
N LEU A 56 -6.42 -5.79 -0.06
CA LEU A 56 -5.01 -6.06 -0.34
C LEU A 56 -4.83 -7.29 -1.23
N ALA A 57 -5.52 -8.38 -0.90
CA ALA A 57 -5.48 -9.60 -1.71
C ALA A 57 -5.99 -9.33 -3.13
N MET A 58 -7.07 -8.56 -3.28
CA MET A 58 -7.61 -8.21 -4.60
C MET A 58 -6.64 -7.37 -5.43
N VAL A 59 -6.18 -6.23 -4.92
CA VAL A 59 -5.37 -5.27 -5.69
C VAL A 59 -3.96 -5.79 -5.98
N SER A 60 -3.44 -6.70 -5.17
CA SER A 60 -2.14 -7.35 -5.40
C SER A 60 -2.21 -8.56 -6.33
N GLY A 61 -3.40 -8.94 -6.81
CA GLY A 61 -3.60 -10.13 -7.64
C GLY A 61 -3.55 -11.46 -6.88
N ASN A 62 -3.72 -11.42 -5.56
CA ASN A 62 -3.74 -12.58 -4.66
C ASN A 62 -5.16 -12.98 -4.19
N ALA A 63 -6.22 -12.51 -4.84
CA ALA A 63 -7.61 -12.66 -4.39
C ALA A 63 -8.04 -14.11 -4.11
N ALA A 64 -7.47 -15.09 -4.82
CA ALA A 64 -7.79 -16.51 -4.63
C ALA A 64 -7.02 -17.17 -3.46
N LEU A 65 -6.05 -16.46 -2.87
CA LEU A 65 -5.16 -16.98 -1.82
C LEU A 65 -5.55 -16.51 -0.41
N TYR A 66 -6.53 -15.61 -0.31
CA TYR A 66 -7.07 -15.07 0.93
C TYR A 66 -8.59 -15.13 0.91
N PRO A 67 -9.25 -15.17 2.09
CA PRO A 67 -10.69 -15.04 2.18
C PRO A 67 -11.13 -13.63 1.76
N ARG A 68 -12.22 -13.54 1.00
CA ARG A 68 -12.93 -12.27 0.77
C ARG A 68 -14.03 -12.13 1.80
N THR A 69 -13.75 -11.43 2.89
CA THR A 69 -14.66 -11.27 4.03
C THR A 69 -14.38 -9.97 4.79
N ALA A 70 -15.39 -9.47 5.52
CA ALA A 70 -15.26 -8.43 6.53
C ALA A 70 -15.10 -8.98 7.96
N SER A 71 -15.04 -10.31 8.13
CA SER A 71 -14.98 -10.99 9.44
C SER A 71 -13.64 -11.70 9.67
N CYS A 72 -12.97 -11.38 10.77
CA CYS A 72 -11.75 -12.08 11.18
C CYS A 72 -12.02 -13.57 11.47
N ALA A 73 -13.15 -13.88 12.12
CA ALA A 73 -13.52 -15.27 12.43
C ALA A 73 -13.76 -16.10 11.16
N GLU A 74 -14.45 -15.54 10.16
CA GLU A 74 -14.61 -16.22 8.86
C GLU A 74 -13.25 -16.43 8.17
N GLY A 75 -12.33 -15.48 8.33
CA GLY A 75 -10.97 -15.62 7.80
C GLY A 75 -10.22 -16.80 8.44
N VAL A 76 -10.30 -16.94 9.76
CA VAL A 76 -9.74 -18.09 10.50
C VAL A 76 -10.34 -19.39 9.98
N ASP A 77 -11.67 -19.48 9.87
CA ASP A 77 -12.38 -20.68 9.43
C ASP A 77 -12.02 -21.05 7.98
N TRP A 78 -11.88 -20.05 7.11
CA TRP A 78 -11.45 -20.27 5.73
C TRP A 78 -10.06 -20.90 5.66
N PHE A 79 -9.06 -20.31 6.32
CA PHE A 79 -7.70 -20.85 6.31
C PHE A 79 -7.63 -22.25 6.94
N ARG A 80 -8.43 -22.52 7.97
CA ARG A 80 -8.57 -23.87 8.55
C ARG A 80 -9.18 -24.86 7.57
N SER A 81 -10.24 -24.48 6.87
CA SER A 81 -10.95 -25.35 5.92
C SER A 81 -10.03 -25.84 4.79
N ILE A 82 -9.02 -25.04 4.42
CA ILE A 82 -8.04 -25.40 3.39
C ILE A 82 -6.74 -25.98 3.96
N GLY A 83 -6.66 -26.22 5.28
CA GLY A 83 -5.49 -26.79 5.95
C GLY A 83 -4.28 -25.87 5.98
N ARG A 84 -4.50 -24.55 6.00
CA ARG A 84 -3.45 -23.52 5.91
C ARG A 84 -3.53 -22.51 7.07
N PHE A 85 -3.82 -23.00 8.27
CA PHE A 85 -3.72 -22.22 9.49
C PHE A 85 -2.56 -22.77 10.35
N SER A 86 -1.70 -21.89 10.86
CA SER A 86 -0.51 -22.25 11.64
C SER A 86 -0.40 -21.38 12.90
N GLU A 87 0.28 -21.91 13.91
CA GLU A 87 0.70 -21.16 15.11
C GLU A 87 2.00 -20.36 14.88
N TYR A 88 2.70 -20.59 13.76
CA TYR A 88 3.95 -19.91 13.43
C TYR A 88 3.71 -18.79 12.40
N PRO A 89 4.43 -17.66 12.47
CA PRO A 89 4.35 -16.62 11.46
C PRO A 89 5.00 -17.04 10.14
N ALA A 90 4.54 -16.40 9.07
CA ALA A 90 5.13 -16.51 7.75
C ALA A 90 5.00 -15.19 6.99
N VAL A 91 5.96 -14.89 6.11
CA VAL A 91 5.93 -13.68 5.27
C VAL A 91 4.73 -13.73 4.34
N GLY A 92 3.93 -12.67 4.34
CA GLY A 92 2.66 -12.57 3.63
C GLY A 92 1.49 -13.28 4.32
N ALA A 93 1.67 -13.93 5.47
CA ALA A 93 0.55 -14.52 6.18
C ALA A 93 -0.42 -13.45 6.70
N GLN A 94 -1.69 -13.82 6.83
CA GLN A 94 -2.66 -13.02 7.59
C GLN A 94 -2.57 -13.43 9.07
N ALA A 95 -2.11 -12.51 9.93
CA ALA A 95 -2.14 -12.69 11.38
C ALA A 95 -3.55 -12.45 11.91
N PHE A 96 -3.98 -13.26 12.87
CA PHE A 96 -5.26 -13.13 13.55
C PHE A 96 -5.06 -12.96 15.06
N TYR A 97 -5.86 -12.12 15.68
CA TYR A 97 -5.69 -11.71 17.06
C TYR A 97 -6.95 -11.88 17.90
N GLY A 98 -6.74 -12.01 19.21
CA GLY A 98 -7.79 -12.10 20.22
C GLY A 98 -8.45 -13.48 20.32
N PRO A 99 -9.50 -13.61 21.16
CA PRO A 99 -10.19 -14.88 21.37
C PRO A 99 -10.67 -15.49 20.05
N GLY A 100 -10.22 -16.72 19.77
CA GLY A 100 -10.56 -17.41 18.53
C GLY A 100 -10.01 -16.78 17.25
N GLY A 101 -9.16 -15.74 17.35
CA GLY A 101 -8.68 -14.96 16.21
C GLY A 101 -9.72 -14.00 15.62
N GLY A 102 -10.82 -13.76 16.33
CA GLY A 102 -11.95 -13.00 15.82
C GLY A 102 -11.88 -11.48 16.05
N SER A 103 -10.89 -10.97 16.76
CA SER A 103 -10.88 -9.57 17.21
C SER A 103 -10.20 -8.60 16.24
N HIS A 104 -9.10 -9.00 15.61
CA HIS A 104 -8.36 -8.15 14.69
C HIS A 104 -7.50 -8.99 13.75
N THR A 105 -7.00 -8.39 12.67
CA THR A 105 -6.13 -9.05 11.71
C THR A 105 -5.14 -8.09 11.05
N GLY A 106 -4.03 -8.62 10.55
CA GLY A 106 -3.00 -7.83 9.87
C GLY A 106 -2.15 -8.66 8.91
N LEU A 107 -1.47 -8.01 7.97
CA LEU A 107 -0.55 -8.67 7.03
C LEU A 107 0.84 -8.76 7.64
N VAL A 108 1.39 -9.97 7.77
CA VAL A 108 2.78 -10.19 8.20
C VAL A 108 3.73 -9.79 7.08
N VAL A 109 4.49 -8.71 7.28
CA VAL A 109 5.51 -8.25 6.32
C VAL A 109 6.86 -8.91 6.59
N ARG A 110 7.16 -9.22 7.86
CA ARG A 110 8.35 -9.99 8.28
C ARG A 110 8.18 -10.53 9.70
N PHE A 111 9.08 -11.41 10.09
CA PHE A 111 9.23 -11.86 11.48
C PHE A 111 10.71 -12.05 11.85
N ASP A 112 10.98 -12.25 13.13
CA ASP A 112 12.26 -12.75 13.60
C ASP A 112 12.02 -13.82 14.68
N ASP A 113 13.04 -14.12 15.47
CA ASP A 113 12.92 -15.14 16.53
C ASP A 113 11.97 -14.71 17.66
N THR A 114 11.70 -13.42 17.81
CA THR A 114 10.92 -12.83 18.91
C THR A 114 9.65 -12.12 18.45
N HIS A 115 9.65 -11.47 17.29
CA HIS A 115 8.59 -10.56 16.86
C HIS A 115 7.99 -10.94 15.51
N ILE A 116 6.73 -10.55 15.34
CA ILE A 116 6.11 -10.31 14.04
C ILE A 116 6.04 -8.81 13.78
N TYR A 117 6.14 -8.46 12.52
CA TYR A 117 5.98 -7.11 12.02
C TYR A 117 4.90 -7.14 10.96
N THR A 118 3.91 -6.28 11.12
CA THR A 118 2.70 -6.30 10.31
C THR A 118 2.35 -4.91 9.78
N VAL A 119 1.59 -4.89 8.70
CA VAL A 119 0.80 -3.73 8.29
C VAL A 119 -0.66 -4.07 8.49
N GLU A 120 -1.39 -3.22 9.21
CA GLU A 120 -2.76 -3.49 9.66
C GLU A 120 -3.64 -2.28 9.38
N GLY A 121 -4.84 -2.53 8.85
CA GLY A 121 -5.88 -1.53 8.69
C GLY A 121 -6.83 -1.53 9.88
N ASN A 122 -7.53 -0.42 10.10
CA ASN A 122 -8.38 -0.19 11.26
C ASN A 122 -7.61 -0.44 12.57
N THR A 123 -6.39 0.11 12.63
CA THR A 123 -5.60 0.19 13.86
C THR A 123 -5.11 1.62 14.11
N ASN A 124 -4.33 1.84 15.16
CA ASN A 124 -3.71 3.11 15.51
C ASN A 124 -2.30 2.89 16.09
N ASP A 125 -1.58 3.93 16.50
CA ASP A 125 -0.21 3.81 17.03
C ASP A 125 -0.05 2.84 18.22
N ASN A 126 -1.12 2.53 18.97
CA ASN A 126 -1.08 1.59 20.09
C ASN A 126 -1.60 0.18 19.76
N GLY A 127 -2.04 -0.07 18.53
CA GLY A 127 -2.45 -1.40 18.09
C GLY A 127 -3.88 -1.80 18.46
N SER A 128 -4.72 -0.85 18.86
CA SER A 128 -6.15 -1.08 19.13
C SER A 128 -6.90 -1.50 17.87
N ALA A 129 -7.95 -2.32 18.05
CA ALA A 129 -8.89 -2.69 16.99
C ALA A 129 -9.96 -1.61 16.72
N GLN A 130 -10.12 -0.63 17.62
CA GLN A 130 -10.85 0.62 17.33
C GLN A 130 -9.85 1.62 16.76
N GLY A 131 -9.33 1.28 15.59
CA GLY A 131 -8.30 2.05 14.93
C GLY A 131 -8.85 3.20 14.10
N ASP A 132 -7.93 3.98 13.56
CA ASP A 132 -8.26 5.16 12.75
C ASP A 132 -7.55 5.18 11.40
N GLY A 133 -6.81 4.12 11.06
CA GLY A 133 -6.02 4.09 9.84
C GLY A 133 -5.20 2.83 9.64
N VAL A 134 -4.21 2.94 8.75
CA VAL A 134 -3.26 1.88 8.41
C VAL A 134 -1.91 2.16 9.03
N TYR A 135 -1.43 1.23 9.85
CA TYR A 135 -0.18 1.38 10.61
C TYR A 135 0.71 0.15 10.49
N ARG A 136 1.99 0.36 10.78
CA ARG A 136 2.93 -0.72 11.05
C ARG A 136 2.85 -1.10 12.52
N GLN A 137 2.72 -2.39 12.79
CA GLN A 137 2.75 -2.91 14.15
C GLN A 137 3.90 -3.88 14.38
N THR A 138 4.36 -3.92 15.62
CA THR A 138 5.32 -4.91 16.10
C THR A 138 4.72 -5.60 17.31
N ARG A 139 4.59 -6.92 17.25
CA ARG A 139 4.11 -7.73 18.38
C ARG A 139 5.02 -8.91 18.60
N ARG A 140 5.07 -9.43 19.83
CA ARG A 140 5.74 -10.71 20.09
C ARG A 140 5.01 -11.80 19.32
N ARG A 141 5.75 -12.63 18.59
CA ARG A 141 5.17 -13.65 17.70
C ARG A 141 4.56 -14.87 18.42
N ARG A 142 4.66 -14.89 19.75
CA ARG A 142 4.08 -15.91 20.66
C ARG A 142 3.34 -15.24 21.82
N ASP A 143 2.81 -14.05 21.59
CA ASP A 143 1.97 -13.36 22.58
C ASP A 143 0.62 -14.05 22.70
N ASP A 144 0.01 -14.06 23.89
CA ASP A 144 -1.29 -14.69 24.13
C ASP A 144 -2.42 -14.06 23.28
N TYR A 145 -2.27 -12.78 22.91
CA TYR A 145 -3.22 -12.11 22.03
C TYR A 145 -3.06 -12.53 20.56
N VAL A 146 -1.92 -13.10 20.17
CA VAL A 146 -1.66 -13.59 18.81
C VAL A 146 -2.22 -15.00 18.67
N TYR A 147 -3.35 -15.11 17.99
CA TYR A 147 -4.08 -16.37 17.90
C TYR A 147 -3.46 -17.35 16.89
N GLY A 148 -3.00 -16.83 15.75
CA GLY A 148 -2.39 -17.65 14.71
C GLY A 148 -2.37 -16.97 13.35
N TYR A 149 -2.02 -17.74 12.33
CA TYR A 149 -1.64 -17.22 11.02
C TYR A 149 -2.25 -18.03 9.87
N GLY A 150 -2.94 -17.33 8.98
CA GLY A 150 -3.45 -17.87 7.72
C GLY A 150 -2.41 -17.82 6.61
N TYR A 151 -2.11 -18.98 6.00
CA TYR A 151 -1.04 -19.15 5.03
C TYR A 151 -1.58 -19.15 3.58
N PRO A 152 -1.41 -18.05 2.82
CA PRO A 152 -1.71 -18.05 1.39
C PRO A 152 -0.86 -19.08 0.63
N ARG A 153 -1.39 -19.64 -0.47
CA ARG A 153 -0.67 -20.59 -1.33
C ARG A 153 0.05 -19.87 -2.47
N PHE A 154 1.06 -19.07 -2.11
CA PHE A 154 1.92 -18.43 -3.11
C PHE A 154 2.65 -19.46 -3.98
N ALA A 155 2.82 -19.15 -5.26
CA ALA A 155 3.45 -20.06 -6.23
C ALA A 155 4.95 -20.24 -5.96
N GLU A 156 5.59 -19.19 -5.46
CA GLU A 156 7.00 -19.15 -5.03
C GLU A 156 7.25 -19.87 -3.69
N GLY A 157 6.21 -20.42 -3.08
CA GLY A 157 6.27 -20.98 -1.73
C GLY A 157 6.15 -19.91 -0.65
N ILE A 158 6.38 -20.31 0.61
CA ILE A 158 6.22 -19.42 1.76
C ILE A 158 7.46 -19.46 2.65
N VAL A 159 7.91 -18.27 3.09
CA VAL A 159 8.96 -18.15 4.11
C VAL A 159 8.26 -18.19 5.46
N SER A 160 8.43 -19.28 6.19
CA SER A 160 7.68 -19.58 7.41
C SER A 160 8.59 -20.15 8.49
N ALA A 161 8.33 -19.75 9.72
CA ALA A 161 8.99 -20.33 10.88
C ALA A 161 8.36 -21.67 11.33
N ASP A 162 7.32 -22.14 10.65
CA ASP A 162 6.70 -23.44 10.91
C ASP A 162 7.65 -24.56 10.48
N PRO A 163 8.04 -25.47 11.39
CA PRO A 163 8.87 -26.62 11.05
C PRO A 163 8.27 -27.49 9.93
N ALA A 164 6.94 -27.58 9.84
CA ALA A 164 6.26 -28.32 8.77
C ALA A 164 6.45 -27.68 7.38
N TYR A 165 6.85 -26.41 7.34
CA TYR A 165 7.15 -25.65 6.13
C TYR A 165 8.65 -25.35 5.98
N GLY A 166 9.49 -26.12 6.68
CA GLY A 166 10.95 -26.03 6.62
C GLY A 166 11.59 -25.08 7.62
N GLY A 167 10.81 -24.45 8.51
CA GLY A 167 11.33 -23.70 9.67
C GLY A 167 12.29 -22.56 9.32
N LYS A 168 12.10 -21.90 8.18
CA LYS A 168 12.98 -20.82 7.72
C LYS A 168 12.74 -19.57 8.58
N SER A 169 13.81 -19.02 9.17
CA SER A 169 13.75 -17.66 9.67
C SER A 169 13.66 -16.71 8.48
N SER A 170 12.84 -15.65 8.56
CA SER A 170 12.98 -14.50 7.63
C SER A 170 14.21 -13.65 7.98
N GLY A 171 15.27 -14.30 8.48
CA GLY A 171 16.21 -13.75 9.47
C GLY A 171 16.75 -12.40 9.10
N GLY A 172 16.63 -11.43 10.02
CA GLY A 172 17.39 -10.16 10.10
C GLY A 172 17.30 -9.17 8.94
N SER A 173 17.07 -9.64 7.72
CA SER A 173 16.70 -8.84 6.58
C SER A 173 15.22 -8.50 6.75
N THR A 174 14.99 -7.29 7.24
CA THR A 174 13.90 -6.47 6.67
C THR A 174 13.74 -6.87 5.19
N PRO A 175 12.52 -7.14 4.69
CA PRO A 175 12.23 -6.67 3.36
C PRO A 175 12.51 -5.18 3.51
N THR A 176 13.67 -4.74 3.05
CA THR A 176 13.83 -3.35 2.71
C THR A 176 12.66 -3.14 1.77
N PRO A 177 11.72 -2.20 2.06
CA PRO A 177 10.72 -1.84 1.08
C PRO A 177 11.45 -1.76 -0.25
N ALA A 178 10.98 -2.43 -1.31
CA ALA A 178 11.59 -2.24 -2.62
C ALA A 178 11.81 -0.72 -2.73
N PRO A 179 13.07 -0.25 -2.86
CA PRO A 179 13.38 1.14 -2.56
C PRO A 179 12.39 1.98 -3.34
N LYS A 180 11.60 2.80 -2.62
CA LYS A 180 10.59 3.64 -3.26
C LYS A 180 11.28 4.24 -4.48
N PRO A 181 10.72 4.08 -5.69
CA PRO A 181 11.34 4.64 -6.89
C PRO A 181 11.81 6.06 -6.58
N VAL A 182 13.06 6.36 -6.89
CA VAL A 182 13.66 7.65 -6.56
C VAL A 182 13.63 8.49 -7.82
N VAL A 183 12.79 9.51 -7.82
CA VAL A 183 12.74 10.52 -8.88
C VAL A 183 13.80 11.58 -8.58
N SER A 184 14.67 11.86 -9.55
CA SER A 184 15.65 12.96 -9.44
C SER A 184 15.00 14.27 -9.82
N LEU A 185 14.93 15.23 -8.89
CA LEU A 185 14.39 16.57 -9.17
C LEU A 185 15.12 17.21 -10.35
N SER A 186 16.46 17.15 -10.36
CA SER A 186 17.29 17.64 -11.47
C SER A 186 16.89 17.08 -12.84
N ASN A 187 16.52 15.80 -12.89
CA ASN A 187 16.21 15.13 -14.14
C ASN A 187 14.85 15.53 -14.68
N VAL A 188 13.83 15.59 -13.81
CA VAL A 188 12.49 16.02 -14.24
C VAL A 188 12.42 17.52 -14.54
N VAL A 189 13.23 18.36 -13.86
CA VAL A 189 13.41 19.76 -14.26
C VAL A 189 14.05 19.86 -15.64
N ALA A 190 15.15 19.13 -15.88
CA ALA A 190 15.81 19.12 -17.19
C ALA A 190 14.86 18.65 -18.31
N ALA A 191 14.02 17.65 -18.02
CA ALA A 191 12.99 17.19 -18.96
C ALA A 191 11.92 18.25 -19.21
N ALA A 192 11.41 18.89 -18.16
CA ALA A 192 10.40 19.95 -18.26
C ALA A 192 10.89 21.18 -19.03
N GLU A 193 12.19 21.47 -18.98
CA GLU A 193 12.81 22.56 -19.73
C GLU A 193 13.09 22.19 -21.21
N THR A 194 13.34 20.90 -21.50
CA THR A 194 13.82 20.45 -22.81
C THR A 194 12.72 19.89 -23.71
N ASP A 195 11.90 18.98 -23.18
CA ASP A 195 10.96 18.17 -23.96
C ASP A 195 9.85 18.99 -24.65
N PRO A 196 9.27 20.06 -24.05
CA PRO A 196 8.22 20.85 -24.72
C PRO A 196 8.70 21.57 -25.99
N GLY A 197 9.99 21.87 -26.10
CA GLY A 197 10.59 22.52 -27.26
C GLY A 197 11.21 21.56 -28.28
N ALA A 198 11.26 20.26 -27.96
CA ALA A 198 11.87 19.24 -28.79
C ALA A 198 10.88 18.64 -29.81
N SER A 199 11.36 17.73 -30.66
CA SER A 199 10.50 16.98 -31.57
C SER A 199 9.46 16.14 -30.81
N GLN A 200 8.25 15.99 -31.34
CA GLN A 200 7.18 15.19 -30.73
C GLN A 200 7.69 13.80 -30.28
N GLY A 201 7.48 13.48 -29.01
CA GLY A 201 7.89 12.20 -28.41
C GLY A 201 9.37 12.13 -28.02
N HIS A 202 10.09 13.25 -28.00
CA HIS A 202 11.41 13.33 -27.38
C HIS A 202 11.31 12.98 -25.88
N GLN A 203 12.28 12.24 -25.37
CA GLN A 203 12.26 11.74 -24.00
C GLN A 203 13.56 12.11 -23.29
N THR A 204 13.50 13.09 -22.40
CA THR A 204 14.61 13.41 -21.49
C THR A 204 14.35 12.74 -20.14
N HIS A 205 15.29 11.92 -19.67
CA HIS A 205 15.15 11.20 -18.39
C HIS A 205 13.84 10.40 -18.23
N ALA A 206 13.44 9.70 -19.29
CA ALA A 206 12.15 8.99 -19.40
C ALA A 206 11.75 8.12 -18.19
N ALA A 207 12.72 7.53 -17.49
CA ALA A 207 12.43 6.72 -16.30
C ALA A 207 11.82 7.54 -15.15
N ASP A 208 12.37 8.73 -14.89
CA ASP A 208 11.88 9.62 -13.85
C ASP A 208 10.57 10.30 -14.31
N VAL A 209 10.48 10.68 -15.59
CA VAL A 209 9.30 11.31 -16.18
C VAL A 209 8.08 10.39 -16.12
N ARG A 210 8.22 9.10 -16.47
CA ARG A 210 7.09 8.14 -16.42
C ARG A 210 6.49 7.99 -15.02
N LEU A 211 7.30 8.10 -13.97
CA LEU A 211 6.80 8.04 -12.59
C LEU A 211 5.95 9.27 -12.26
N VAL A 212 6.35 10.45 -12.75
CA VAL A 212 5.59 11.70 -12.59
C VAL A 212 4.32 11.68 -13.45
N GLU A 213 4.40 11.24 -14.71
CA GLU A 213 3.23 11.11 -15.60
C GLU A 213 2.17 10.16 -15.04
N ALA A 214 2.59 9.00 -14.52
CA ALA A 214 1.70 8.04 -13.90
C ALA A 214 1.00 8.65 -12.66
N ALA A 215 1.73 9.41 -11.84
CA ALA A 215 1.17 10.08 -10.69
C ALA A 215 0.20 11.21 -11.07
N LEU A 216 0.53 12.02 -12.09
CA LEU A 216 -0.38 13.05 -12.62
C LEU A 216 -1.64 12.43 -13.24
N HIS A 217 -1.53 11.26 -13.87
CA HIS A 217 -2.69 10.52 -14.35
C HIS A 217 -3.57 10.03 -13.20
N ALA A 218 -2.96 9.49 -12.13
CA ALA A 218 -3.67 9.07 -10.92
C ALA A 218 -4.37 10.25 -10.20
N GLU A 219 -3.83 11.46 -10.31
CA GLU A 219 -4.48 12.71 -9.86
C GLU A 219 -5.64 13.18 -10.75
N GLY A 220 -5.88 12.50 -11.89
CA GLY A 220 -6.84 12.89 -12.91
C GLY A 220 -6.40 14.10 -13.74
N LEU A 221 -5.13 14.47 -13.70
CA LEU A 221 -4.59 15.68 -14.33
C LEU A 221 -3.98 15.43 -15.72
N LEU A 222 -3.60 14.18 -16.01
CA LEU A 222 -3.01 13.79 -17.29
C LEU A 222 -3.81 12.66 -17.96
N SER A 223 -4.02 12.78 -19.26
CA SER A 223 -4.68 11.73 -20.04
C SER A 223 -3.83 10.46 -20.12
N ALA A 224 -4.47 9.29 -20.14
CA ALA A 224 -3.80 8.00 -20.31
C ALA A 224 -2.90 7.94 -21.56
N THR A 225 -3.20 8.71 -22.61
CA THR A 225 -2.37 8.82 -23.82
C THR A 225 -0.93 9.26 -23.54
N TYR A 226 -0.73 10.12 -22.54
CA TYR A 226 0.56 10.72 -22.20
C TYR A 226 1.07 10.26 -20.83
N ALA A 227 0.34 9.38 -20.15
CA ALA A 227 0.63 8.96 -18.77
C ALA A 227 1.82 8.00 -18.62
N SER A 228 2.50 7.66 -19.71
CA SER A 228 3.58 6.67 -19.72
C SER A 228 4.56 6.79 -20.89
N ASP A 229 4.44 7.83 -21.71
CA ASP A 229 5.30 7.98 -22.87
C ASP A 229 6.73 8.39 -22.46
N GLY A 230 6.90 8.96 -21.27
CA GLY A 230 8.19 9.38 -20.72
C GLY A 230 8.72 10.67 -21.34
N SER A 231 7.83 11.47 -21.93
CA SER A 231 8.09 12.77 -22.52
C SER A 231 7.44 13.84 -21.66
N TYR A 232 8.23 14.72 -21.06
CA TYR A 232 7.70 15.86 -20.30
C TYR A 232 7.20 16.97 -21.25
N GLY A 233 6.25 16.64 -22.12
CA GLY A 233 5.74 17.55 -23.15
C GLY A 233 4.76 18.58 -22.58
N SER A 234 4.19 19.41 -23.47
CA SER A 234 3.28 20.50 -23.09
C SER A 234 2.05 20.04 -22.30
N SER A 235 1.58 18.81 -22.53
CA SER A 235 0.50 18.21 -21.74
C SER A 235 0.93 17.92 -20.30
N THR A 236 2.14 17.41 -20.10
CA THR A 236 2.72 17.14 -18.77
C THR A 236 3.01 18.44 -18.02
N ILE A 237 3.48 19.49 -18.71
CA ILE A 237 3.62 20.85 -18.15
C ILE A 237 2.27 21.37 -17.63
N THR A 238 1.23 21.32 -18.46
CA THR A 238 -0.12 21.76 -18.06
C THR A 238 -0.64 20.97 -16.87
N ALA A 239 -0.51 19.65 -16.89
CA ALA A 239 -0.95 18.78 -15.81
C ALA A 239 -0.20 19.06 -14.49
N TYR A 240 1.11 19.29 -14.55
CA TYR A 240 1.90 19.59 -13.36
C TYR A 240 1.59 21.00 -12.81
N ALA A 241 1.29 21.96 -13.68
CA ALA A 241 0.83 23.30 -13.26
C ALA A 241 -0.50 23.21 -12.49
N GLU A 242 -1.43 22.36 -12.93
CA GLU A 242 -2.67 22.08 -12.18
C GLU A 242 -2.40 21.38 -10.85
N TRP A 243 -1.42 20.47 -10.80
CA TRP A 243 -0.97 19.87 -9.54
C TRP A 243 -0.44 20.93 -8.56
N GLN A 244 0.40 21.85 -9.02
CA GLN A 244 0.86 22.98 -8.20
C GLN A 244 -0.34 23.83 -7.70
N ARG A 245 -1.35 24.09 -8.54
CA ARG A 245 -2.58 24.80 -8.12
C ARG A 245 -3.36 24.04 -7.05
N LYS A 246 -3.50 22.72 -7.15
CA LYS A 246 -4.10 21.88 -6.09
C LYS A 246 -3.35 22.02 -4.76
N LEU A 247 -2.04 22.27 -4.81
CA LEU A 247 -1.21 22.50 -3.63
C LEU A 247 -1.26 23.95 -3.09
N GLY A 248 -2.00 24.84 -3.73
CA GLY A 248 -2.17 26.25 -3.33
C GLY A 248 -1.21 27.23 -4.00
N TYR A 249 -0.42 26.80 -4.99
CA TYR A 249 0.45 27.68 -5.77
C TYR A 249 -0.39 28.49 -6.77
N SER A 250 0.10 29.67 -7.16
CA SER A 250 -0.61 30.55 -8.10
C SER A 250 0.35 31.41 -8.91
N GLY A 251 -0.13 32.02 -9.99
CA GLY A 251 0.70 32.88 -10.84
C GLY A 251 1.92 32.14 -11.38
N SER A 252 3.09 32.77 -11.29
CA SER A 252 4.37 32.20 -11.72
C SER A 252 4.81 30.98 -10.90
N ASP A 253 4.24 30.76 -9.71
CA ASP A 253 4.63 29.64 -8.86
C ASP A 253 3.94 28.33 -9.27
N ALA A 254 2.96 28.39 -10.20
CA ALA A 254 2.27 27.24 -10.80
C ALA A 254 2.56 27.16 -12.31
N ASP A 255 3.85 27.08 -12.64
CA ASP A 255 4.43 27.14 -13.98
C ASP A 255 4.54 25.77 -14.69
N GLY A 256 4.28 24.67 -13.99
CA GLY A 256 4.42 23.31 -14.50
C GLY A 256 5.82 22.73 -14.38
N ILE A 257 6.76 23.47 -13.77
CA ILE A 257 8.12 23.00 -13.52
C ILE A 257 8.18 22.37 -12.11
N PRO A 258 8.65 21.10 -11.98
CA PRO A 258 8.76 20.46 -10.69
C PRO A 258 9.68 21.20 -9.72
N GLY A 259 9.15 21.53 -8.54
CA GLY A 259 9.93 21.99 -7.40
C GLY A 259 10.03 20.90 -6.34
N MET A 260 11.05 20.96 -5.47
CA MET A 260 11.27 19.95 -4.42
C MET A 260 10.00 19.66 -3.59
N THR A 261 9.30 20.71 -3.15
CA THR A 261 8.08 20.57 -2.34
C THR A 261 6.92 19.97 -3.13
N SER A 262 6.64 20.46 -4.34
CA SER A 262 5.50 19.97 -5.13
C SER A 262 5.72 18.54 -5.60
N LEU A 263 6.96 18.18 -5.95
CA LEU A 263 7.33 16.85 -6.40
C LEU A 263 7.36 15.85 -5.24
N SER A 264 7.84 16.27 -4.06
CA SER A 264 7.82 15.42 -2.86
C SER A 264 6.40 15.12 -2.40
N LYS A 265 5.49 16.10 -2.50
CA LYS A 265 4.07 15.87 -2.18
C LYS A 265 3.43 14.91 -3.18
N LEU A 266 3.75 15.02 -4.47
CA LEU A 266 3.27 14.09 -5.49
C LEU A 266 3.81 12.68 -5.21
N GLY A 267 5.11 12.56 -4.92
CA GLY A 267 5.75 11.29 -4.58
C GLY A 267 5.20 10.65 -3.31
N ALA A 268 4.91 11.45 -2.28
CA ALA A 268 4.30 10.97 -1.05
C ALA A 268 2.94 10.33 -1.29
N SER A 269 2.09 10.93 -2.14
CA SER A 269 0.78 10.39 -2.50
C SER A 269 0.84 9.19 -3.44
N HIS A 270 1.89 9.08 -4.28
CA HIS A 270 1.95 8.12 -5.39
C HIS A 270 3.12 7.13 -5.31
N GLY A 271 3.76 7.02 -4.14
CA GLY A 271 4.68 5.92 -3.83
C GLY A 271 6.12 6.07 -4.34
N PHE A 272 6.60 7.29 -4.62
CA PHE A 272 8.01 7.56 -4.96
C PHE A 272 8.66 8.57 -4.02
N SER A 273 9.99 8.58 -3.95
CA SER A 273 10.76 9.56 -3.17
C SER A 273 11.53 10.49 -4.10
N VAL A 274 11.90 11.67 -3.63
CA VAL A 274 12.61 12.67 -4.43
C VAL A 274 14.03 12.81 -3.93
N LYS A 275 15.00 12.75 -4.82
CA LYS A 275 16.37 13.20 -4.56
C LYS A 275 16.61 14.55 -5.23
N ALA A 276 17.39 15.40 -4.56
CA ALA A 276 17.83 16.69 -5.09
C ALA A 276 18.75 16.48 -6.31
#